data_AF-A0A2T4WT60-F1
#
_entry.id   AF-A0A2T4WT60-F1
#
_cell.length_a   1.000
_cell.length_b   1.000
_cell.length_c   1.000
_cell.angle_alpha   90.00
_cell.angle_beta   90.00
_cell.angle_gamma   90.00
#
_symmetry.space_group_name_H-M   'P 1'
#
loop_
_entity.id
_entity.type
_entity.pdbx_description
1 polymer ?
#
loop_
_entity_poly.entity_id
_entity_poly.type
_entity_poly.pdbx_seq_one_letter_code
_entity_poly.pdbx_strand_id
1 'polypeptide(L)'
;NPIILYNPHFINEFSSWDKFGVEILDLFYNNPKYNLIFAPHIHLFKARGNRDASVIDKKYFNSPNIHIDLGSEKSVDMTYLKISDLYLGDVSSQVYEFIIIPRPCLFLNPNQIDYKDNYTFRTWKCGHVINTIDNLKIDLEEAILNFSKYEEVQKEITNENFYFEEGSTASQRTAKAIISYLEKVKV
;
A
#
# COMPACT_ATOMS: atom_id res chain seq x y z
N ASN A 1 8.65 5.05 -16.90
CA ASN A 1 7.59 4.06 -16.59
C ASN A 1 7.17 4.24 -15.16
N PRO A 2 5.87 4.42 -14.88
CA PRO A 2 5.42 4.60 -13.50
C PRO A 2 5.73 3.34 -12.67
N ILE A 3 6.02 3.56 -11.40
CA ILE A 3 6.35 2.53 -10.41
C ILE A 3 5.09 2.26 -9.59
N ILE A 4 4.55 1.05 -9.72
CA ILE A 4 3.36 0.59 -9.01
C ILE A 4 3.81 -0.22 -7.80
N LEU A 5 3.35 0.14 -6.60
CA LEU A 5 3.52 -0.70 -5.41
C LEU A 5 2.32 -1.60 -5.24
N TYR A 6 2.51 -2.92 -5.32
CA TYR A 6 1.48 -3.89 -4.95
C TYR A 6 1.70 -4.40 -3.53
N ASN A 7 0.78 -4.04 -2.62
CA ASN A 7 0.85 -4.36 -1.19
C ASN A 7 -0.44 -5.08 -0.69
N PRO A 8 -0.62 -6.37 -0.99
CA PRO A 8 -1.77 -7.12 -0.48
C PRO A 8 -1.65 -7.39 1.03
N HIS A 9 -2.80 -7.38 1.70
CA HIS A 9 -2.91 -7.72 3.12
C HIS A 9 -2.74 -9.23 3.35
N PHE A 10 -2.42 -9.63 4.59
CA PHE A 10 -2.15 -11.04 4.93
C PHE A 10 -3.39 -11.79 5.45
N ILE A 11 -4.45 -11.08 5.82
CA ILE A 11 -5.70 -11.70 6.30
C ILE A 11 -6.52 -12.14 5.08
N ASN A 12 -6.77 -13.45 4.98
CA ASN A 12 -7.43 -14.10 3.84
C ASN A 12 -8.71 -13.40 3.38
N GLU A 13 -9.57 -13.00 4.33
CA GLU A 13 -10.87 -12.38 4.04
C GLU A 13 -10.74 -11.07 3.25
N PHE A 14 -9.62 -10.37 3.42
CA PHE A 14 -9.39 -9.07 2.79
C PHE A 14 -8.25 -9.08 1.76
N SER A 15 -7.50 -10.18 1.67
CA SER A 15 -6.34 -10.27 0.79
C SER A 15 -6.75 -10.42 -0.67
N SER A 16 -6.15 -9.59 -1.52
CA SER A 16 -6.18 -9.75 -2.97
C SER A 16 -5.23 -10.82 -3.49
N TRP A 17 -4.27 -11.28 -2.67
CA TRP A 17 -3.22 -12.21 -3.10
C TRP A 17 -3.77 -13.50 -3.68
N ASP A 18 -4.73 -14.12 -2.99
CA ASP A 18 -5.23 -15.46 -3.35
C ASP A 18 -5.97 -15.49 -4.68
N LYS A 19 -6.66 -14.39 -5.02
CA LYS A 19 -7.44 -14.32 -6.26
C LYS A 19 -6.66 -13.73 -7.41
N PHE A 20 -5.85 -12.72 -7.14
CA PHE A 20 -5.26 -11.87 -8.18
C PHE A 20 -3.74 -11.84 -8.15
N GLY A 21 -3.08 -12.29 -7.09
CA GLY A 21 -1.66 -12.02 -6.85
C GLY A 21 -0.74 -12.49 -7.97
N VAL A 22 -0.82 -13.77 -8.34
CA VAL A 22 0.02 -14.34 -9.42
C VAL A 22 -0.35 -13.75 -10.78
N GLU A 23 -1.63 -13.53 -11.04
CA GLU A 23 -2.10 -12.95 -12.30
C GLU A 23 -1.65 -11.48 -12.47
N ILE A 24 -1.61 -10.70 -11.38
CA ILE A 24 -1.00 -9.37 -11.36
C ILE A 24 0.48 -9.47 -11.72
N LEU A 25 1.24 -10.41 -11.13
CA LEU A 25 2.65 -10.60 -11.49
C LEU A 25 2.81 -10.93 -12.99
N ASP A 26 1.96 -11.81 -13.54
CA ASP A 26 1.93 -12.13 -14.98
C ASP A 26 1.60 -10.91 -15.85
N LEU A 27 0.63 -10.08 -15.44
CA LEU A 27 0.26 -8.86 -16.16
C LEU A 27 1.45 -7.90 -16.24
N PHE A 28 2.15 -7.65 -15.14
CA PHE A 28 3.32 -6.76 -15.15
C PHE A 28 4.52 -7.37 -15.88
N TYR A 29 4.72 -8.69 -15.81
CA TYR A 29 5.78 -9.39 -16.54
C TYR A 29 5.61 -9.22 -18.06
N ASN A 30 4.38 -9.34 -18.55
CA ASN A 30 4.06 -9.17 -19.96
C ASN A 30 3.94 -7.70 -20.41
N ASN A 31 4.10 -6.73 -19.50
CA ASN A 31 3.89 -5.30 -19.78
C ASN A 31 4.99 -4.42 -19.15
N PRO A 32 6.22 -4.46 -19.69
CA PRO A 32 7.36 -3.71 -19.13
C PRO A 32 7.25 -2.18 -19.25
N LYS A 33 6.13 -1.65 -19.79
CA LYS A 33 5.80 -0.22 -19.74
C LYS A 33 5.49 0.28 -18.32
N TYR A 34 5.24 -0.64 -17.37
CA TYR A 34 5.14 -0.36 -15.95
C TYR A 34 6.26 -1.07 -15.18
N ASN A 35 6.70 -0.44 -14.10
CA ASN A 35 7.54 -1.07 -13.10
C ASN A 35 6.66 -1.53 -11.94
N LEU A 36 6.87 -2.74 -11.44
CA LEU A 36 6.19 -3.28 -10.28
C LEU A 36 7.16 -3.41 -9.11
N ILE A 37 6.77 -2.92 -7.95
CA ILE A 37 7.33 -3.32 -6.67
C ILE A 37 6.27 -4.20 -6.02
N PHE A 38 6.52 -5.51 -5.96
CA PHE A 38 5.71 -6.42 -5.17
C PHE A 38 6.33 -6.53 -3.77
N ALA A 39 5.75 -5.78 -2.84
CA ALA A 39 6.14 -5.79 -1.44
C ALA A 39 4.87 -5.96 -0.59
N PRO A 40 4.38 -7.20 -0.38
CA PRO A 40 3.18 -7.46 0.39
C PRO A 40 3.38 -7.19 1.88
N HIS A 41 2.29 -7.25 2.64
CA HIS A 41 2.41 -7.21 4.10
C HIS A 41 3.39 -8.30 4.58
N ILE A 42 4.31 -7.94 5.50
CA ILE A 42 5.41 -8.80 6.00
C ILE A 42 4.99 -10.15 6.59
N HIS A 43 3.69 -10.35 6.79
CA HIS A 43 3.11 -11.54 7.38
C HIS A 43 2.48 -12.48 6.35
N LEU A 44 2.30 -12.04 5.09
CA LEU A 44 1.62 -12.80 4.04
C LEU A 44 2.22 -14.20 3.89
N PHE A 45 3.55 -14.28 3.77
CA PHE A 45 4.29 -15.54 3.62
C PHE A 45 4.94 -16.04 4.93
N LYS A 46 4.58 -15.44 6.08
CA LYS A 46 5.03 -15.90 7.42
C LYS A 46 3.88 -16.63 8.11
N ALA A 47 4.13 -17.20 9.30
CA ALA A 47 3.16 -18.01 10.04
C ALA A 47 1.74 -17.40 10.21
N ARG A 48 1.62 -16.07 10.22
CA ARG A 48 0.31 -15.37 10.34
C ARG A 48 -0.54 -15.41 9.06
N GLY A 49 0.04 -15.15 7.88
CA GLY A 49 -0.66 -15.24 6.60
C GLY A 49 -0.60 -16.65 5.99
N ASN A 50 0.44 -17.40 6.35
CA ASN A 50 0.68 -18.80 6.02
C ASN A 50 0.49 -19.13 4.53
N ARG A 51 0.84 -18.19 3.65
CA ARG A 51 0.91 -18.43 2.21
C ARG A 51 2.25 -19.01 1.82
N ASP A 52 2.22 -19.86 0.80
CA ASP A 52 3.42 -20.42 0.23
C ASP A 52 4.02 -19.45 -0.79
N ALA A 53 5.23 -18.96 -0.53
CA ALA A 53 5.96 -18.10 -1.45
C ALA A 53 6.50 -18.88 -2.67
N SER A 54 6.56 -20.22 -2.60
CA SER A 54 7.08 -21.06 -3.69
C SER A 54 6.24 -21.01 -4.97
N VAL A 55 4.99 -20.56 -4.85
CA VAL A 55 4.08 -20.33 -5.99
C VAL A 55 4.54 -19.19 -6.89
N ILE A 56 5.44 -18.33 -6.40
CA ILE A 56 5.99 -17.22 -7.18
C ILE A 56 7.09 -17.77 -8.08
N ASP A 57 6.82 -17.80 -9.39
CA ASP A 57 7.78 -18.26 -10.39
C ASP A 57 9.06 -17.39 -10.37
N LYS A 58 10.22 -18.05 -10.50
CA LYS A 58 11.54 -17.41 -10.58
C LYS A 58 11.65 -16.38 -11.70
N LYS A 59 10.86 -16.50 -12.77
CA LYS A 59 10.82 -15.54 -13.88
C LYS A 59 10.52 -14.12 -13.40
N TYR A 60 9.69 -13.95 -12.38
CA TYR A 60 9.32 -12.62 -11.86
C TYR A 60 10.48 -11.96 -11.12
N PHE A 61 11.23 -12.72 -10.32
CA PHE A 61 12.41 -12.23 -9.61
C PHE A 61 13.53 -11.76 -10.55
N ASN A 62 13.59 -12.34 -11.75
CA ASN A 62 14.59 -12.01 -12.77
C ASN A 62 14.09 -10.97 -13.79
N SER A 63 12.85 -10.51 -13.68
CA SER A 63 12.30 -9.54 -14.62
C SER A 63 12.88 -8.14 -14.36
N PRO A 64 13.38 -7.43 -15.38
CA PRO A 64 14.00 -6.12 -15.18
C PRO A 64 13.03 -5.04 -14.68
N ASN A 65 11.72 -5.23 -14.87
CA ASN A 65 10.68 -4.29 -14.45
C ASN A 65 9.91 -4.73 -13.19
N ILE A 66 10.27 -5.86 -12.57
CA ILE A 66 9.61 -6.33 -11.35
C ILE A 66 10.66 -6.46 -10.24
N HIS A 67 10.42 -5.76 -9.14
CA HIS A 67 11.15 -5.91 -7.90
C HIS A 67 10.28 -6.65 -6.89
N ILE A 68 10.74 -7.78 -6.37
CA ILE A 68 10.03 -8.56 -5.35
C ILE A 68 10.77 -8.44 -4.01
N ASP A 69 10.05 -8.03 -2.98
CA ASP A 69 10.51 -8.06 -1.59
C ASP A 69 9.45 -8.67 -0.69
N LEU A 70 9.71 -9.87 -0.16
CA LEU A 70 8.75 -10.63 0.63
C LEU A 70 8.77 -10.29 2.14
N GLY A 71 9.43 -9.19 2.54
CA GLY A 71 9.33 -8.64 3.89
C GLY A 71 10.66 -8.24 4.52
N SER A 72 11.54 -7.59 3.76
CA SER A 72 12.73 -6.92 4.30
C SER A 72 12.37 -5.65 5.09
N GLU A 73 13.37 -4.99 5.67
CA GLU A 73 13.19 -3.69 6.35
C GLU A 73 12.61 -2.62 5.40
N LYS A 74 12.93 -2.69 4.11
CA LYS A 74 12.40 -1.76 3.09
C LYS A 74 10.89 -1.85 2.91
N SER A 75 10.29 -2.97 3.31
CA SER A 75 8.83 -3.14 3.31
C SER A 75 8.13 -2.33 4.40
N VAL A 76 8.86 -1.77 5.38
CA VAL A 76 8.28 -1.05 6.53
C VAL A 76 8.93 0.31 6.84
N ASP A 77 9.98 0.71 6.12
CA ASP A 77 10.73 1.96 6.39
C ASP A 77 10.38 3.13 5.44
N MET A 78 9.26 3.01 4.72
CA MET A 78 8.80 3.93 3.66
C MET A 78 9.60 3.90 2.36
N THR A 79 10.65 3.08 2.21
CA THR A 79 11.51 3.05 1.00
C THR A 79 10.67 2.89 -0.26
N TYR A 80 9.80 1.87 -0.29
CA TYR A 80 8.96 1.62 -1.46
C TYR A 80 7.84 2.66 -1.61
N LEU A 81 7.24 3.09 -0.51
CA LEU A 81 6.17 4.08 -0.53
C LEU A 81 6.63 5.42 -1.12
N LYS A 82 7.87 5.83 -0.86
CA LYS A 82 8.41 7.11 -1.34
C LYS A 82 8.72 7.13 -2.84
N ILE A 83 9.09 5.98 -3.41
CA ILE A 83 9.51 5.91 -4.82
C ILE A 83 8.37 5.48 -5.76
N SER A 84 7.26 4.99 -5.23
CA SER A 84 6.11 4.56 -6.04
C SER A 84 5.21 5.73 -6.44
N ASP A 85 4.72 5.66 -7.67
CA ASP A 85 3.80 6.63 -8.28
C ASP A 85 2.33 6.28 -8.01
N LEU A 86 2.02 5.00 -7.82
CA LEU A 86 0.66 4.52 -7.53
C LEU A 86 0.69 3.36 -6.52
N TYR A 87 -0.27 3.38 -5.60
CA TYR A 87 -0.51 2.29 -4.66
C TYR A 87 -1.60 1.35 -5.19
N LEU A 88 -1.26 0.09 -5.40
CA LEU A 88 -2.17 -1.01 -5.71
C LEU A 88 -2.29 -1.87 -4.45
N GLY A 89 -3.49 -1.97 -3.88
CA GLY A 89 -3.65 -2.75 -2.66
C GLY A 89 -5.08 -3.15 -2.39
N ASP A 90 -5.31 -3.74 -1.23
CA ASP A 90 -6.63 -4.09 -0.72
C ASP A 90 -6.94 -3.25 0.52
N VAL A 91 -6.86 -3.79 1.73
CA VAL A 91 -7.19 -3.09 2.99
C VAL A 91 -5.97 -2.78 3.85
N SER A 92 -4.76 -3.05 3.35
CA SER A 92 -3.53 -2.83 4.12
C SER A 92 -3.43 -1.39 4.64
N SER A 93 -3.16 -1.26 5.95
CA SER A 93 -3.00 0.04 6.61
C SER A 93 -1.80 0.84 6.10
N GLN A 94 -0.87 0.20 5.38
CA GLN A 94 0.28 0.88 4.78
C GLN A 94 -0.14 1.99 3.80
N VAL A 95 -1.36 1.95 3.28
CA VAL A 95 -1.90 3.04 2.45
C VAL A 95 -1.94 4.37 3.20
N TYR A 96 -2.18 4.39 4.52
CA TYR A 96 -2.15 5.63 5.32
C TYR A 96 -0.80 6.33 5.22
N GLU A 97 0.28 5.56 5.24
CA GLU A 97 1.65 6.06 5.08
C GLU A 97 1.90 6.54 3.64
N PHE A 98 1.36 5.83 2.65
CA PHE A 98 1.48 6.20 1.23
C PHE A 98 0.86 7.57 0.93
N ILE A 99 -0.34 7.83 1.45
CA ILE A 99 -1.14 9.04 1.19
C ILE A 99 -0.74 10.25 2.02
N ILE A 100 0.29 10.14 2.88
CA ILE A 100 0.91 11.31 3.53
C ILE A 100 1.32 12.34 2.47
N ILE A 101 1.80 11.85 1.33
CA ILE A 101 1.98 12.63 0.11
C ILE A 101 0.88 12.17 -0.86
N PRO A 102 -0.17 12.98 -1.10
CA PRO A 102 -1.32 12.58 -1.89
C PRO A 102 -0.92 12.11 -3.30
N ARG A 103 -1.28 10.86 -3.64
CA ARG A 103 -0.89 10.18 -4.88
C ARG A 103 -1.92 9.12 -5.32
N PRO A 104 -1.96 8.75 -6.60
CA PRO A 104 -2.90 7.74 -7.12
C PRO A 104 -2.96 6.46 -6.30
N CYS A 105 -4.18 5.98 -6.04
CA CYS A 105 -4.44 4.68 -5.42
C CYS A 105 -5.46 3.90 -6.26
N LEU A 106 -5.27 2.58 -6.36
CA LEU A 106 -6.18 1.62 -6.94
C LEU A 106 -6.38 0.47 -5.95
N PHE A 107 -7.63 0.18 -5.61
CA PHE A 107 -7.98 -0.83 -4.62
C PHE A 107 -8.64 -2.04 -5.26
N LEU A 108 -8.26 -3.22 -4.79
CA LEU A 108 -8.77 -4.51 -5.21
C LEU A 108 -9.83 -4.99 -4.21
N ASN A 109 -11.04 -5.25 -4.72
CA ASN A 109 -12.15 -5.84 -3.98
C ASN A 109 -12.39 -7.29 -4.46
N PRO A 110 -11.47 -8.23 -4.15
CA PRO A 110 -11.51 -9.60 -4.68
C PRO A 110 -12.78 -10.35 -4.29
N ASN A 111 -13.39 -9.98 -3.16
CA ASN A 111 -14.56 -10.63 -2.59
C ASN A 111 -15.87 -9.89 -2.90
N GLN A 112 -15.83 -8.83 -3.73
CA GLN A 112 -17.01 -8.03 -4.11
C GLN A 112 -17.83 -7.58 -2.89
N ILE A 113 -17.12 -7.21 -1.82
CA ILE A 113 -17.71 -6.82 -0.55
C ILE A 113 -18.47 -5.50 -0.76
N ASP A 114 -19.66 -5.38 -0.16
CA ASP A 114 -20.34 -4.09 -0.06
C ASP A 114 -19.65 -3.23 1.03
N TYR A 115 -18.86 -2.26 0.58
CA TYR A 115 -17.90 -1.56 1.43
C TYR A 115 -18.30 -0.12 1.75
N LYS A 116 -19.31 0.45 1.07
CA LYS A 116 -19.55 1.91 1.05
C LYS A 116 -19.82 2.50 2.44
N ASP A 117 -20.53 1.74 3.27
CA ASP A 117 -20.91 2.15 4.63
C ASP A 117 -20.09 1.44 5.73
N ASN A 118 -19.00 0.75 5.35
CA ASN A 118 -18.16 0.00 6.27
C ASN A 118 -16.81 0.69 6.50
N TYR A 119 -16.57 1.10 7.75
CA TYR A 119 -15.36 1.82 8.15
C TYR A 119 -14.07 1.02 7.92
N THR A 120 -14.13 -0.32 7.90
CA THR A 120 -12.99 -1.20 7.59
C THR A 120 -12.36 -0.86 6.24
N PHE A 121 -13.17 -0.39 5.30
CA PHE A 121 -12.75 -0.02 3.95
C PHE A 121 -12.64 1.49 3.75
N ARG A 122 -12.50 2.28 4.83
CA ARG A 122 -12.44 3.75 4.76
C ARG A 122 -11.40 4.23 3.74
N THR A 123 -10.25 3.57 3.67
CA THR A 123 -9.15 3.93 2.77
C THR A 123 -9.50 3.73 1.29
N TRP A 124 -10.51 2.93 0.96
CA TRP A 124 -10.98 2.78 -0.42
C TRP A 124 -11.60 4.06 -0.99
N LYS A 125 -11.93 5.04 -0.14
CA LYS A 125 -12.31 6.37 -0.58
C LYS A 125 -11.15 7.14 -1.24
N CYS A 126 -9.90 6.73 -1.00
CA CYS A 126 -8.70 7.39 -1.52
C CYS A 126 -8.38 7.06 -2.99
N GLY A 127 -9.18 6.23 -3.67
CA GLY A 127 -8.87 5.75 -5.01
C GLY A 127 -10.02 5.00 -5.65
N HIS A 128 -9.81 4.56 -6.89
CA HIS A 128 -10.78 3.70 -7.58
C HIS A 128 -10.76 2.30 -6.98
N VAL A 129 -11.92 1.61 -6.97
CA VAL A 129 -12.07 0.25 -6.43
C VAL A 129 -12.56 -0.65 -7.55
N ILE A 130 -11.82 -1.72 -7.83
CA ILE A 130 -12.15 -2.70 -8.87
C ILE A 130 -12.43 -4.07 -8.28
N ASN A 131 -13.38 -4.78 -8.90
CA ASN A 131 -13.81 -6.12 -8.48
C ASN A 131 -13.12 -7.24 -9.27
N THR A 132 -12.55 -6.92 -10.44
CA THR A 132 -11.79 -7.84 -11.31
C THR A 132 -10.54 -7.14 -11.82
N ILE A 133 -9.61 -7.90 -12.39
CA ILE A 133 -8.36 -7.37 -12.95
C ILE A 133 -8.29 -7.50 -14.48
N ASP A 134 -9.39 -7.84 -15.14
CA ASP A 134 -9.46 -8.08 -16.58
C ASP A 134 -8.96 -6.86 -17.40
N ASN A 135 -9.20 -5.65 -16.87
CA ASN A 135 -8.81 -4.38 -17.49
C ASN A 135 -7.75 -3.63 -16.68
N LEU A 136 -6.97 -4.31 -15.84
CA LEU A 136 -6.07 -3.66 -14.86
C LEU A 136 -5.15 -2.59 -15.47
N LYS A 137 -4.71 -2.75 -16.72
CA LYS A 137 -3.89 -1.73 -17.41
C LYS A 137 -4.65 -0.42 -17.58
N ILE A 138 -5.91 -0.49 -18.00
CA ILE A 138 -6.78 0.68 -18.16
C ILE A 138 -7.07 1.27 -16.79
N ASP A 139 -7.37 0.43 -15.80
CA ASP A 139 -7.65 0.88 -14.43
C ASP A 139 -6.46 1.63 -13.81
N LEU A 140 -5.22 1.17 -14.06
CA LEU A 140 -4.00 1.86 -13.63
C LEU A 140 -3.83 3.22 -14.32
N GLU A 141 -4.07 3.30 -15.63
CA GLU A 141 -4.02 4.56 -16.38
C GLU A 141 -5.08 5.54 -15.90
N GLU A 142 -6.31 5.08 -15.69
CA GLU A 142 -7.41 5.88 -15.19
C GLU A 142 -7.17 6.37 -13.75
N ALA A 143 -6.61 5.54 -12.87
CA ALA A 143 -6.29 5.92 -11.51
C ALA A 143 -5.26 7.07 -11.47
N ILE A 144 -4.27 7.05 -12.37
CA ILE A 144 -3.29 8.14 -12.50
C ILE A 144 -3.96 9.40 -13.07
N LEU A 145 -4.70 9.27 -14.18
CA LEU A 145 -5.32 10.41 -14.87
C LEU A 145 -6.40 11.11 -14.04
N ASN A 146 -7.14 10.36 -13.22
CA ASN A 146 -8.27 10.87 -12.43
C ASN A 146 -7.92 11.12 -10.96
N PHE A 147 -6.64 11.08 -10.57
CA PHE A 147 -6.23 11.21 -9.17
C PHE A 147 -6.74 12.49 -8.49
N SER A 148 -6.89 13.60 -9.22
CA SER A 148 -7.41 14.86 -8.68
C SER A 148 -8.78 14.73 -7.99
N LYS A 149 -9.58 13.70 -8.32
CA LYS A 149 -10.85 13.40 -7.65
C LYS A 149 -10.68 12.92 -6.21
N TYR A 150 -9.51 12.38 -5.87
CA TYR A 150 -9.21 11.71 -4.60
C TYR A 150 -8.24 12.51 -3.71
N GLU A 151 -7.60 13.54 -4.26
CA GLU A 151 -6.55 14.29 -3.57
C GLU A 151 -7.03 14.90 -2.25
N GLU A 152 -8.18 15.58 -2.27
CA GLU A 152 -8.73 16.22 -1.05
C GLU A 152 -9.17 15.19 -0.01
N VAL A 153 -9.76 14.06 -0.43
CA VAL A 153 -10.10 12.95 0.48
C VAL A 153 -8.85 12.35 1.12
N GLN A 154 -7.76 12.21 0.36
CA GLN A 154 -6.49 11.75 0.93
C GLN A 154 -5.94 12.72 1.97
N LYS A 155 -5.99 14.04 1.71
CA LYS A 155 -5.58 15.07 2.68
C LYS A 155 -6.44 15.04 3.94
N GLU A 156 -7.75 14.92 3.81
CA GLU A 156 -8.69 14.80 4.93
C GLU A 156 -8.35 13.60 5.81
N ILE A 157 -8.27 12.40 5.21
CA ILE A 157 -7.94 11.18 5.93
C ILE A 157 -6.55 11.27 6.57
N THR A 158 -5.56 11.84 5.89
CA THR A 158 -4.22 12.05 6.45
C THR A 158 -4.27 12.96 7.69
N ASN A 159 -4.99 14.09 7.63
CA ASN A 159 -5.09 15.05 8.73
C ASN A 159 -5.84 14.49 9.96
N GLU A 160 -6.77 13.57 9.76
CA GLU A 160 -7.46 12.88 10.85
C GLU A 160 -6.58 11.85 11.58
N ASN A 161 -5.59 11.28 10.88
CA ASN A 161 -4.78 10.15 11.38
C ASN A 161 -3.38 10.56 11.82
N PHE A 162 -2.84 11.66 11.29
CA PHE A 162 -1.49 12.12 11.59
C PHE A 162 -1.49 13.53 12.17
N TYR A 163 -0.74 13.69 13.25
CA TYR A 163 -0.47 15.01 13.83
C TYR A 163 0.80 15.62 13.24
N PHE A 164 0.64 16.75 12.55
CA PHE A 164 1.73 17.54 12.00
C PHE A 164 1.92 18.83 12.83
N GLU A 165 3.18 19.15 13.13
CA GLU A 165 3.57 20.40 13.81
C GLU A 165 4.73 21.01 13.02
N GLU A 166 4.58 22.26 12.61
CA GLU A 166 5.63 22.97 11.89
C GLU A 166 6.86 23.17 12.79
N GLY A 167 8.06 22.95 12.23
CA GLY A 167 9.31 23.13 12.96
C GLY A 167 9.68 21.98 13.90
N SER A 168 8.94 20.86 13.91
CA SER A 168 9.34 19.65 14.65
C SER A 168 8.95 18.34 13.97
N THR A 169 9.78 17.31 14.16
CA THR A 169 9.44 15.93 13.77
C THR A 169 8.68 15.21 14.88
N ALA A 170 7.94 14.15 14.53
CA ALA A 170 7.31 13.29 15.52
C ALA A 170 8.33 12.77 16.56
N SER A 171 9.50 12.31 16.09
CA SER A 171 10.58 11.84 16.97
C SER A 171 11.10 12.92 17.92
N GLN A 172 11.25 14.17 17.45
CA GLN A 172 11.65 15.29 18.31
C GLN A 172 10.59 15.60 19.37
N ARG A 173 9.30 15.59 19.00
CA ARG A 173 8.20 15.80 19.97
C ARG A 173 8.15 14.68 21.00
N THR A 174 8.28 13.42 20.58
CA THR A 174 8.33 12.27 21.48
C THR A 174 9.52 12.37 22.43
N ALA A 175 10.72 12.68 21.93
CA ALA A 175 11.90 12.85 22.77
C ALA A 175 11.71 13.95 23.82
N LYS A 176 11.19 15.12 23.42
CA LYS A 176 10.86 16.22 24.34
C LYS A 176 9.86 15.78 25.41
N ALA A 177 8.79 15.09 25.03
CA ALA A 177 7.77 14.62 25.96
C ALA A 177 8.34 13.62 27.00
N ILE A 178 9.19 12.69 26.56
CA ILE A 178 9.86 11.73 27.46
C ILE A 178 10.78 12.47 28.45
N ILE A 179 11.60 13.42 27.98
CA ILE A 179 12.49 14.20 28.83
C ILE A 179 11.68 14.97 29.88
N SER A 180 10.64 15.71 29.47
CA SER A 180 9.79 16.47 30.39
C SER A 180 9.05 15.60 31.42
N TYR A 181 8.70 14.36 31.07
CA TYR A 181 8.13 13.41 32.02
C TYR A 181 9.15 12.97 33.06
N LEU A 182 10.36 12.57 32.63
CA LEU A 182 11.42 12.12 33.53
C LEU A 182 11.91 13.21 34.50
N GLU A 183 11.88 14.47 34.07
CA GLU A 183 12.21 15.62 34.95
C GLU A 183 11.18 15.82 36.06
N LYS A 184 9.89 15.61 35.78
CA LYS A 184 8.80 15.75 36.76
C LYS A 184 8.78 14.64 37.80
N VAL A 185 9.17 13.42 37.42
CA VAL A 185 9.16 12.24 38.31
C VAL A 185 10.37 12.19 39.24
N LYS A 186 11.42 12.97 38.97
CA LYS A 186 12.62 13.09 39.83
C LYS A 186 12.44 14.04 41.02
N VAL A 187 11.28 14.69 41.14
CA VAL A 187 10.90 15.58 42.26
C VAL A 187 9.98 14.82 43.21
#